data_AF-A0A1V5PZF5-F1
#
_entry.id   AF-A0A1V5PZF5-F1
#
_cell.length_a   1.000
_cell.length_b   1.000
_cell.length_c   1.000
_cell.angle_alpha   90.00
_cell.angle_beta   90.00
_cell.angle_gamma   90.00
#
_symmetry.space_group_name_H-M   'P 1'
#
loop_
_entity.id
_entity.type
_entity.pdbx_description
1 polymer ?
#
loop_
_entity_poly.entity_id
_entity_poly.type
_entity_poly.pdbx_seq_one_letter_code
_entity_poly.pdbx_strand_id
1 'polypeptide(L)'
;MTETPSSSGNAFWRVVGGFFKFLLRLIFVIVLGLLIGAGLYFGVPWVYRTFVRPVQENTARITALEQRVTQEQARAKTDLQNFEERLTTLETALQEAREELAHRDEALTSQTEALSEANAQVASLETDLLAVEADVKAQGEILVDLKAELEVLQESAAGKDEVVDQKVAVLEGRVALLQTAQDLLRVRLLLLEGDSRAAAEATTLAIGHLEQARILLPDLEPALTPLKLRLQELQTLINERSFRVGLELEALWAEVMELVLPPVVMETTPATTPVEVTPGLSPLPTPPAP
;
A
#
# COMPACT_ATOMS: atom_id res chain seq x y z
N MET A 1 -168.87 100.46 -19.31
CA MET A 1 -168.70 99.76 -18.01
C MET A 1 -168.09 98.39 -18.30
N THR A 2 -166.99 98.06 -17.60
CA THR A 2 -166.39 96.72 -17.31
C THR A 2 -165.91 95.83 -18.48
N GLU A 3 -164.88 94.97 -18.46
CA GLU A 3 -163.63 94.65 -17.71
C GLU A 3 -162.93 93.50 -18.54
N THR A 4 -161.58 93.45 -18.57
CA THR A 4 -160.55 92.33 -18.67
C THR A 4 -160.91 90.85 -19.07
N PRO A 5 -159.97 89.85 -19.27
CA PRO A 5 -158.56 89.76 -19.74
C PRO A 5 -158.13 88.47 -20.58
N SER A 6 -156.85 88.46 -21.02
CA SER A 6 -155.77 87.41 -21.00
C SER A 6 -155.77 86.01 -21.71
N SER A 7 -154.57 85.70 -22.27
CA SER A 7 -153.73 84.49 -22.06
C SER A 7 -153.49 83.54 -23.25
N SER A 8 -152.31 83.63 -23.88
CA SER A 8 -151.70 82.55 -24.69
C SER A 8 -150.20 82.82 -24.92
N GLY A 9 -149.34 82.36 -24.02
CA GLY A 9 -147.89 82.59 -24.11
C GLY A 9 -147.05 81.67 -23.23
N ASN A 10 -147.22 80.35 -23.31
CA ASN A 10 -146.48 79.40 -22.45
C ASN A 10 -146.01 78.08 -23.10
N ALA A 11 -146.15 77.90 -24.43
CA ALA A 11 -145.75 76.66 -25.10
C ALA A 11 -144.29 76.66 -25.62
N PHE A 12 -143.73 77.83 -25.96
CA PHE A 12 -142.43 77.92 -26.65
C PHE A 12 -141.22 77.70 -25.70
N TRP A 13 -141.32 78.14 -24.45
CA TRP A 13 -140.22 78.07 -23.47
C TRP A 13 -139.90 76.65 -22.96
N ARG A 14 -140.80 75.68 -23.15
CA ARG A 14 -140.61 74.31 -22.63
C ARG A 14 -139.74 73.42 -23.53
N VAL A 15 -139.71 73.70 -24.84
CA VAL A 15 -138.89 72.94 -25.81
C VAL A 15 -137.43 73.42 -25.83
N VAL A 16 -137.22 74.73 -25.69
CA VAL A 16 -135.87 75.34 -25.62
C VAL A 16 -135.09 74.85 -24.40
N GLY A 17 -135.77 74.71 -23.24
CA GLY A 17 -135.15 74.15 -22.03
C GLY A 17 -134.70 72.69 -22.17
N GLY A 18 -135.39 71.89 -22.98
CA GLY A 18 -135.01 70.50 -23.25
C GLY A 18 -133.74 70.37 -24.10
N PHE A 19 -133.59 71.24 -25.10
CA PHE A 19 -132.42 71.25 -26.00
C PHE A 19 -131.13 71.67 -25.27
N PHE A 20 -131.23 72.66 -24.39
CA PHE A 20 -130.08 73.14 -23.60
C PHE A 20 -129.59 72.08 -22.60
N LYS A 21 -130.50 71.33 -21.97
CA LYS A 21 -130.15 70.21 -21.09
C LYS A 21 -129.43 69.08 -21.84
N PHE A 22 -129.82 68.83 -23.10
CA PHE A 22 -129.14 67.85 -23.94
C PHE A 22 -127.75 68.33 -24.37
N LEU A 23 -127.61 69.61 -24.75
CA LEU A 23 -126.33 70.21 -25.15
C LEU A 23 -125.32 70.25 -23.99
N LEU A 24 -125.77 70.61 -22.78
CA LEU A 24 -124.93 70.61 -21.59
C LEU A 24 -124.46 69.19 -21.22
N ARG A 25 -125.36 68.20 -21.36
CA ARG A 25 -125.02 66.79 -21.16
C ARG A 25 -123.99 66.31 -22.19
N LEU A 26 -124.10 66.75 -23.44
CA LEU A 26 -123.13 66.41 -24.50
C LEU A 26 -121.76 67.03 -24.23
N ILE A 27 -121.71 68.32 -23.88
CA ILE A 27 -120.45 69.02 -23.54
C ILE A 27 -119.79 68.36 -22.33
N PHE A 28 -120.55 68.00 -21.29
CA PHE A 28 -119.99 67.33 -20.13
C PHE A 28 -119.35 65.98 -20.49
N VAL A 29 -120.01 65.18 -21.34
CA VAL A 29 -119.46 63.90 -21.82
C VAL A 29 -118.20 64.12 -22.66
N ILE A 30 -118.16 65.16 -23.50
CA ILE A 30 -116.98 65.51 -24.30
C ILE A 30 -115.82 65.94 -23.40
N VAL A 31 -116.08 66.81 -22.41
CA VAL A 31 -115.06 67.27 -21.45
C VAL A 31 -114.55 66.11 -20.62
N LEU A 32 -115.43 65.21 -20.17
CA LEU A 32 -115.05 64.03 -19.40
C LEU A 32 -114.23 63.06 -20.27
N GLY A 33 -114.61 62.86 -21.53
CA GLY A 33 -113.85 62.08 -22.50
C GLY A 33 -112.47 62.69 -22.79
N LEU A 34 -112.38 64.01 -22.90
CA LEU A 34 -111.12 64.75 -23.06
C LEU A 34 -110.25 64.68 -21.80
N LEU A 35 -110.83 64.76 -20.60
CA LEU A 35 -110.10 64.65 -19.33
C LEU A 35 -109.54 63.25 -19.11
N ILE A 36 -110.34 62.23 -19.42
CA ILE A 36 -109.90 60.82 -19.35
C ILE A 36 -108.84 60.57 -20.43
N GLY A 37 -109.06 61.05 -21.66
CA GLY A 37 -108.10 60.94 -22.76
C GLY A 37 -106.78 61.63 -22.44
N ALA A 38 -106.81 62.85 -21.89
CA ALA A 38 -105.61 63.58 -21.46
C ALA A 38 -104.93 62.91 -20.25
N GLY A 39 -105.72 62.42 -19.28
CA GLY A 39 -105.22 61.68 -18.13
C GLY A 39 -104.49 60.40 -18.54
N LEU A 40 -105.01 59.65 -19.50
CA LEU A 40 -104.34 58.48 -20.07
C LEU A 40 -103.12 58.87 -20.91
N TYR A 41 -103.25 59.90 -21.76
CA TYR A 41 -102.20 60.34 -22.65
C TYR A 41 -100.97 60.90 -21.91
N PHE A 42 -101.16 61.60 -20.79
CA PHE A 42 -100.07 62.15 -19.98
C PHE A 42 -99.69 61.25 -18.79
N GLY A 43 -100.64 60.51 -18.22
CA GLY A 43 -100.41 59.64 -17.06
C GLY A 43 -99.56 58.41 -17.40
N VAL A 44 -99.82 57.76 -18.54
CA VAL A 44 -99.02 56.59 -18.98
C VAL A 44 -97.54 56.95 -19.18
N PRO A 45 -97.16 58.03 -19.90
CA PRO A 45 -95.76 58.44 -20.03
C PRO A 45 -95.11 58.85 -18.70
N TRP A 46 -95.86 59.45 -17.78
CA TRP A 46 -95.33 59.85 -16.46
C TRP A 46 -95.01 58.64 -15.59
N VAL A 47 -95.94 57.69 -15.47
CA VAL A 47 -95.73 56.44 -14.71
C VAL A 47 -94.58 55.62 -15.31
N TYR A 48 -94.48 55.56 -16.65
CA TYR A 48 -93.39 54.87 -17.34
C TYR A 48 -92.02 55.48 -17.02
N ARG A 49 -91.90 56.82 -17.02
CA ARG A 49 -90.64 57.50 -16.70
C ARG A 49 -90.26 57.40 -15.23
N THR A 50 -91.23 57.47 -14.32
CA THR A 50 -90.99 57.48 -12.87
C THR A 50 -90.72 56.09 -12.30
N PHE A 51 -91.38 55.04 -12.81
CA PHE A 51 -91.28 53.70 -12.22
C PHE A 51 -90.55 52.67 -13.09
N VAL A 52 -90.78 52.67 -14.41
CA VAL A 52 -90.24 51.61 -15.28
C VAL A 52 -88.75 51.82 -15.55
N ARG A 53 -88.33 53.07 -15.77
CA ARG A 53 -86.93 53.42 -16.07
C ARG A 53 -85.92 53.11 -14.95
N PRO A 54 -86.15 53.49 -13.67
CA PRO A 54 -85.21 53.18 -12.59
C PRO A 54 -85.14 51.67 -12.28
N VAL A 55 -86.23 50.93 -12.48
CA VAL A 55 -86.21 49.46 -12.34
C VAL A 55 -85.36 48.83 -13.46
N GLN A 56 -85.48 49.29 -14.71
CA GLN A 56 -84.63 48.82 -15.80
C GLN A 56 -83.14 49.10 -15.56
N GLU A 57 -82.79 50.29 -15.05
CA GLU A 57 -81.40 50.64 -14.72
C GLU A 57 -80.86 49.82 -13.54
N ASN A 58 -81.65 49.58 -12.49
CA ASN A 58 -81.25 48.73 -11.38
C ASN A 58 -81.11 47.27 -11.80
N THR A 59 -82.03 46.74 -12.60
CA THR A 59 -81.92 45.38 -13.15
C THR A 59 -80.65 45.23 -13.98
N ALA A 60 -80.33 46.19 -14.85
CA ALA A 60 -79.09 46.17 -15.62
C ALA A 60 -77.83 46.21 -14.73
N ARG A 61 -77.83 47.01 -13.66
CA ARG A 61 -76.73 47.07 -12.69
C ARG A 61 -76.58 45.77 -11.90
N ILE A 62 -77.69 45.16 -11.47
CA ILE A 62 -77.69 43.89 -10.75
C ILE A 62 -77.14 42.78 -11.66
N THR A 63 -77.60 42.70 -12.91
CA THR A 63 -77.06 41.74 -13.88
C THR A 63 -75.57 41.95 -14.13
N ALA A 64 -75.09 43.20 -14.23
CA ALA A 64 -73.67 43.49 -14.37
C ALA A 64 -72.85 43.12 -13.11
N LEU A 65 -73.41 43.33 -11.91
CA LEU A 65 -72.81 42.91 -10.64
C LEU A 65 -72.76 41.38 -10.51
N GLU A 66 -73.83 40.68 -10.86
CA GLU A 66 -73.88 39.21 -10.89
C GLU A 66 -72.85 38.64 -11.87
N GLN A 67 -72.73 39.23 -13.06
CA GLN A 67 -71.68 38.87 -14.02
C GLN A 67 -70.27 39.11 -13.46
N ARG A 68 -70.06 40.23 -12.76
CA ARG A 68 -68.77 40.51 -12.12
C ARG A 68 -68.47 39.53 -10.99
N VAL A 69 -69.44 39.24 -10.12
CA VAL A 69 -69.28 38.28 -9.02
C VAL A 69 -69.00 36.88 -9.54
N THR A 70 -69.74 36.42 -10.55
CA THR A 70 -69.49 35.11 -11.18
C THR A 70 -68.13 35.06 -11.87
N GLN A 71 -67.69 36.16 -12.48
CA GLN A 71 -66.35 36.26 -13.08
C GLN A 71 -65.23 36.24 -12.02
N GLU A 72 -65.37 37.00 -10.92
CA GLU A 72 -64.39 36.98 -9.82
C GLU A 72 -64.37 35.62 -9.11
N GLN A 73 -65.53 34.97 -8.93
CA GLN A 73 -65.60 33.61 -8.41
C GLN A 73 -64.90 32.60 -9.34
N ALA A 74 -65.10 32.73 -10.66
CA ALA A 74 -64.42 31.88 -11.62
C ALA A 74 -62.89 32.10 -11.58
N ARG A 75 -62.43 33.35 -11.51
CA ARG A 75 -61.00 33.67 -11.36
C ARG A 75 -60.42 33.12 -10.07
N ALA A 76 -61.07 33.35 -8.94
CA ALA A 76 -60.62 32.85 -7.65
C ALA A 76 -60.54 31.32 -7.63
N LYS A 77 -61.48 30.62 -8.29
CA LYS A 77 -61.43 29.16 -8.44
C LYS A 77 -60.23 28.71 -9.29
N THR A 78 -59.97 29.38 -10.41
CA THR A 78 -58.80 29.10 -11.25
C THR A 78 -57.50 29.36 -10.51
N ASP A 79 -57.42 30.46 -9.75
CA ASP A 79 -56.23 30.80 -8.97
C ASP A 79 -55.97 29.77 -7.87
N LEU A 80 -57.02 29.31 -7.16
CA LEU A 80 -56.90 28.23 -6.18
C LEU A 80 -56.39 26.93 -6.80
N GLN A 81 -56.91 26.54 -7.97
CA GLN A 81 -56.43 25.35 -8.70
C GLN A 81 -54.95 25.47 -9.08
N ASN A 82 -54.52 26.64 -9.54
CA ASN A 82 -53.12 26.89 -9.87
C ASN A 82 -52.22 26.87 -8.61
N PHE A 83 -52.70 27.41 -7.48
CA PHE A 83 -51.97 27.32 -6.22
C PHE A 83 -51.85 25.87 -5.71
N GLU A 84 -52.92 25.08 -5.81
CA GLU A 84 -52.89 23.65 -5.48
C GLU A 84 -51.87 22.91 -6.35
N GLU A 85 -51.87 23.12 -7.67
CA GLU A 85 -50.92 22.49 -8.58
C GLU A 85 -49.45 22.90 -8.27
N ARG A 86 -49.23 24.18 -7.96
CA ARG A 86 -47.91 24.66 -7.55
C ARG A 86 -47.47 24.10 -6.20
N LEU A 87 -48.39 23.97 -5.24
CA LEU A 87 -48.11 23.34 -3.95
C LEU A 87 -47.74 21.87 -4.13
N THR A 88 -48.52 21.11 -4.91
CA THR A 88 -48.19 19.70 -5.19
C THR A 88 -46.85 19.55 -5.90
N THR A 89 -46.52 20.46 -6.81
CA THR A 89 -45.22 20.46 -7.50
C THR A 89 -44.08 20.76 -6.54
N LEU A 90 -44.23 21.76 -5.66
CA LEU A 90 -43.23 22.11 -4.66
C LEU A 90 -43.06 21.01 -3.60
N GLU A 91 -44.14 20.39 -3.16
CA GLU A 91 -44.10 19.26 -2.22
C GLU A 91 -43.36 18.07 -2.83
N THR A 92 -43.60 17.76 -4.12
CA THR A 92 -42.89 16.72 -4.85
C THR A 92 -41.40 17.05 -4.98
N ALA A 93 -41.07 18.27 -5.41
CA ALA A 93 -39.67 18.71 -5.54
C ALA A 93 -38.92 18.72 -4.18
N LEU A 94 -39.61 19.06 -3.10
CA LEU A 94 -39.02 19.04 -1.75
C LEU A 94 -38.78 17.59 -1.28
N GLN A 95 -39.71 16.68 -1.59
CA GLN A 95 -39.55 15.25 -1.32
C GLN A 95 -38.35 14.67 -2.11
N GLU A 96 -38.24 14.96 -3.40
CA GLU A 96 -37.11 14.54 -4.24
C GLU A 96 -35.78 15.10 -3.71
N ALA A 97 -35.74 16.39 -3.33
CA ALA A 97 -34.54 17.00 -2.76
C ALA A 97 -34.14 16.36 -1.42
N ARG A 98 -35.10 15.96 -0.58
CA ARG A 98 -34.82 15.23 0.67
C ARG A 98 -34.23 13.85 0.41
N GLU A 99 -34.75 13.14 -0.58
CA GLU A 99 -34.24 11.82 -0.98
C GLU A 99 -32.83 11.94 -1.56
N GLU A 100 -32.56 12.95 -2.39
CA GLU A 100 -31.23 13.20 -2.93
C GLU A 100 -30.22 13.59 -1.82
N LEU A 101 -30.63 14.39 -0.83
CA LEU A 101 -29.79 14.71 0.32
C LEU A 101 -29.50 13.47 1.17
N ALA A 102 -30.50 12.62 1.44
CA ALA A 102 -30.30 11.38 2.17
C ALA A 102 -29.31 10.44 1.45
N HIS A 103 -29.42 10.32 0.12
CA HIS A 103 -28.47 9.56 -0.67
C HIS A 103 -27.06 10.15 -0.68
N ARG A 104 -26.94 11.48 -0.73
CA ARG A 104 -25.63 12.15 -0.62
C ARG A 104 -25.00 11.94 0.75
N ASP A 105 -25.78 12.02 1.82
CA ASP A 105 -25.28 11.77 3.16
C ASP A 105 -24.78 10.32 3.32
N GLU A 106 -25.52 9.34 2.79
CA GLU A 106 -25.10 7.93 2.78
C GLU A 106 -23.82 7.69 1.93
N ALA A 107 -23.70 8.39 0.81
CA ALA A 107 -22.49 8.36 -0.02
C ALA A 107 -21.29 9.00 0.71
N LEU A 108 -21.51 10.09 1.45
CA LEU A 108 -20.46 10.72 2.24
C LEU A 108 -20.03 9.83 3.42
N THR A 109 -20.97 9.21 4.13
CA THR A 109 -20.62 8.29 5.22
C THR A 109 -19.80 7.11 4.71
N SER A 110 -20.23 6.46 3.62
CA SER A 110 -19.47 5.37 3.02
C SER A 110 -18.08 5.80 2.52
N GLN A 111 -17.97 7.01 1.95
CA GLN A 111 -16.67 7.56 1.54
C GLN A 111 -15.77 7.84 2.75
N THR A 112 -16.30 8.36 3.86
CA THR A 112 -15.52 8.59 5.08
C THR A 112 -15.05 7.29 5.72
N GLU A 113 -15.87 6.24 5.70
CA GLU A 113 -15.48 4.91 6.17
C GLU A 113 -14.38 4.32 5.30
N ALA A 114 -14.51 4.39 3.98
CA ALA A 114 -13.49 3.92 3.04
C ALA A 114 -12.16 4.68 3.20
N LEU A 115 -12.21 6.00 3.43
CA LEU A 115 -11.01 6.81 3.72
C LEU A 115 -10.37 6.41 5.05
N SER A 116 -11.17 6.14 6.09
CA SER A 116 -10.65 5.66 7.38
C SER A 116 -9.97 4.29 7.23
N GLU A 117 -10.57 3.37 6.48
CA GLU A 117 -10.01 2.05 6.22
C GLU A 117 -8.70 2.16 5.41
N ALA A 118 -8.70 2.97 4.35
CA ALA A 118 -7.50 3.21 3.56
C ALA A 118 -6.36 3.81 4.41
N ASN A 119 -6.68 4.74 5.31
CA ASN A 119 -5.69 5.33 6.21
C ASN A 119 -5.13 4.31 7.22
N ALA A 120 -5.96 3.38 7.70
CA ALA A 120 -5.51 2.27 8.54
C ALA A 120 -4.59 1.31 7.78
N GLN A 121 -4.89 1.02 6.51
CA GLN A 121 -4.04 0.21 5.63
C GLN A 121 -2.70 0.89 5.35
N VAL A 122 -2.69 2.22 5.14
CA VAL A 122 -1.44 2.97 4.97
C VAL A 122 -0.59 2.89 6.24
N ALA A 123 -1.18 3.09 7.42
CA ALA A 123 -0.45 2.98 8.69
C ALA A 123 0.11 1.57 8.94
N SER A 124 -0.61 0.52 8.55
CA SER A 124 -0.09 -0.85 8.64
C SER A 124 1.06 -1.07 7.66
N LEU A 125 0.94 -0.59 6.42
CA LEU A 125 2.02 -0.71 5.43
C LEU A 125 3.27 0.06 5.83
N GLU A 126 3.13 1.24 6.45
CA GLU A 126 4.26 1.99 7.01
C GLU A 126 4.96 1.18 8.12
N THR A 127 4.19 0.53 8.97
CA THR A 127 4.73 -0.33 10.04
C THR A 127 5.48 -1.53 9.46
N ASP A 128 4.89 -2.20 8.46
CA ASP A 128 5.50 -3.34 7.78
C ASP A 128 6.79 -2.93 7.05
N LEU A 129 6.81 -1.75 6.42
CA LEU A 129 7.99 -1.22 5.73
C LEU A 129 9.14 -1.00 6.73
N LEU A 130 8.86 -0.39 7.89
CA LEU A 130 9.86 -0.20 8.94
C LEU A 130 10.39 -1.54 9.49
N ALA A 131 9.52 -2.55 9.62
CA ALA A 131 9.92 -3.88 10.05
C ALA A 131 10.84 -4.56 9.02
N VAL A 132 10.49 -4.47 7.73
CA VAL A 132 11.32 -5.00 6.63
C VAL A 132 12.65 -4.26 6.53
N GLU A 133 12.67 -2.94 6.71
CA GLU A 133 13.91 -2.16 6.72
C GLU A 133 14.84 -2.62 7.85
N ALA A 134 14.30 -2.87 9.05
CA ALA A 134 15.07 -3.41 10.16
C ALA A 134 15.60 -4.82 9.89
N ASP A 135 14.80 -5.70 9.28
CA ASP A 135 15.23 -7.06 8.91
C ASP A 135 16.34 -7.04 7.85
N VAL A 136 16.20 -6.22 6.80
CA VAL A 136 17.25 -6.07 5.77
C VAL A 136 18.56 -5.57 6.38
N LYS A 137 18.49 -4.65 7.34
CA LYS A 137 19.68 -4.18 8.05
C LYS A 137 20.32 -5.30 8.87
N ALA A 138 19.53 -6.07 9.62
CA ALA A 138 20.02 -7.19 10.40
C ALA A 138 20.65 -8.28 9.51
N GLN A 139 20.03 -8.59 8.37
CA GLN A 139 20.61 -9.50 7.37
C GLN A 139 21.92 -8.96 6.80
N GLY A 140 22.03 -7.65 6.58
CA GLY A 140 23.26 -6.99 6.16
C GLY A 140 24.40 -7.18 7.17
N GLU A 141 24.12 -7.03 8.47
CA GLU A 141 25.08 -7.27 9.55
C GLU A 141 25.51 -8.75 9.59
N ILE A 142 24.57 -9.69 9.47
CA ILE A 142 24.86 -11.13 9.42
C ILE A 142 25.76 -11.48 8.21
N LEU A 143 25.53 -10.88 7.04
CA LEU A 143 26.37 -11.12 5.87
C LEU A 143 27.80 -10.57 6.03
N VAL A 144 27.97 -9.46 6.74
CA VAL A 144 29.30 -8.92 7.08
C VAL A 144 30.02 -9.88 8.03
N ASP A 145 29.34 -10.38 9.07
CA ASP A 145 29.91 -11.33 10.03
C ASP A 145 30.29 -12.64 9.35
N LEU A 146 29.40 -13.19 8.52
CA LEU A 146 29.67 -14.44 7.77
C LEU A 146 30.85 -14.28 6.81
N LYS A 147 30.99 -13.10 6.19
CA LYS A 147 32.14 -12.80 5.33
C LYS A 147 33.44 -12.74 6.14
N ALA A 148 33.42 -12.13 7.33
CA ALA A 148 34.58 -12.10 8.21
C ALA A 148 34.97 -13.51 8.69
N GLU A 149 33.99 -14.34 9.05
CA GLU A 149 34.22 -15.74 9.42
C GLU A 149 34.84 -16.54 8.27
N LEU A 150 34.37 -16.33 7.03
CA LEU A 150 34.93 -16.98 5.85
C LEU A 150 36.38 -16.57 5.59
N GLU A 151 36.72 -15.30 5.78
CA GLU A 151 38.10 -14.80 5.63
C GLU A 151 39.05 -15.45 6.65
N VAL A 152 38.61 -15.57 7.90
CA VAL A 152 39.36 -16.28 8.96
C VAL A 152 39.51 -17.77 8.64
N LEU A 153 38.45 -18.42 8.14
CA LEU A 153 38.49 -19.82 7.74
C LEU A 153 39.45 -20.05 6.57
N GLN A 154 39.48 -19.13 5.60
CA GLN A 154 40.37 -19.19 4.45
C GLN A 154 41.83 -19.02 4.86
N GLU A 155 42.14 -18.09 5.76
CA GLU A 155 43.49 -17.92 6.32
C GLU A 155 43.92 -19.16 7.11
N SER A 156 43.03 -19.72 7.94
CA SER A 156 43.31 -20.97 8.67
C SER A 156 43.54 -22.16 7.72
N ALA A 157 42.78 -22.24 6.63
CA ALA A 157 42.97 -23.28 5.62
C ALA A 157 44.31 -23.13 4.89
N ALA A 158 44.67 -21.92 4.47
CA ALA A 158 45.96 -21.64 3.84
C ALA A 158 47.13 -21.98 4.77
N GLY A 159 47.05 -21.60 6.05
CA GLY A 159 48.08 -21.94 7.03
C GLY A 159 48.20 -23.45 7.29
N LYS A 160 47.09 -24.20 7.24
CA LYS A 160 47.13 -25.67 7.34
C LYS A 160 47.77 -26.33 6.12
N ASP A 161 47.49 -25.81 4.92
CA ASP A 161 48.06 -26.33 3.66
C ASP A 161 49.59 -26.18 3.67
N GLU A 162 50.10 -25.00 4.04
CA GLU A 162 51.55 -24.74 4.15
C GLU A 162 52.23 -25.66 5.20
N VAL A 163 51.58 -25.90 6.34
CA VAL A 163 52.09 -26.82 7.36
C VAL A 163 52.09 -28.27 6.88
N VAL A 164 51.10 -28.68 6.09
CA VAL A 164 51.04 -30.03 5.51
C VAL A 164 52.13 -30.20 4.45
N ASP A 165 52.27 -29.24 3.54
CA ASP A 165 53.31 -29.26 2.50
C ASP A 165 54.72 -29.32 3.10
N GLN A 166 54.97 -28.53 4.15
CA GLN A 166 56.24 -28.57 4.87
C GLN A 166 56.51 -29.96 5.50
N LYS A 167 55.50 -30.57 6.13
CA LYS A 167 55.63 -31.91 6.72
C LYS A 167 55.86 -32.98 5.66
N VAL A 168 55.19 -32.89 4.51
CA VAL A 168 55.38 -33.81 3.39
C VAL A 168 56.81 -33.69 2.86
N ALA A 169 57.31 -32.48 2.60
CA ALA A 169 58.68 -32.27 2.13
C ALA A 169 59.74 -32.85 3.10
N VAL A 170 59.56 -32.64 4.41
CA VAL A 170 60.45 -33.21 5.43
C VAL A 170 60.41 -34.74 5.43
N LEU A 171 59.24 -35.35 5.29
CA LEU A 171 59.12 -36.81 5.21
C LEU A 171 59.76 -37.35 3.92
N GLU A 172 59.49 -36.74 2.78
CA GLU A 172 60.04 -37.15 1.49
C GLU A 172 61.57 -37.08 1.47
N GLY A 173 62.17 -36.02 1.99
CA GLY A 173 63.62 -35.94 2.00
C GLY A 173 64.27 -36.84 3.06
N ARG A 174 63.58 -37.18 4.17
CA ARG A 174 64.04 -38.26 5.07
C ARG A 174 63.99 -39.63 4.42
N VAL A 175 62.98 -39.91 3.60
CA VAL A 175 62.93 -41.12 2.78
C VAL A 175 64.12 -41.14 1.81
N ALA A 176 64.47 -40.01 1.19
CA ALA A 176 65.64 -39.92 0.33
C ALA A 176 66.97 -40.16 1.08
N LEU A 177 67.09 -39.71 2.35
CA LEU A 177 68.25 -40.06 3.20
C LEU A 177 68.30 -41.55 3.53
N LEU A 178 67.16 -42.18 3.84
CA LEU A 178 67.07 -43.62 4.06
C LEU A 178 67.47 -44.42 2.80
N GLN A 179 67.02 -43.98 1.63
CA GLN A 179 67.42 -44.56 0.35
C GLN A 179 68.92 -44.42 0.10
N THR A 180 69.51 -43.26 0.44
CA THR A 180 70.96 -43.04 0.39
C THR A 180 71.71 -44.03 1.29
N ALA A 181 71.27 -44.22 2.53
CA ALA A 181 71.86 -45.18 3.46
C ALA A 181 71.74 -46.62 2.94
N GLN A 182 70.60 -46.97 2.34
CA GLN A 182 70.38 -48.28 1.71
C GLN A 182 71.34 -48.50 0.53
N ASP A 183 71.53 -47.51 -0.33
CA ASP A 183 72.44 -47.61 -1.47
C ASP A 183 73.89 -47.74 -1.02
N LEU A 184 74.31 -47.07 0.05
CA LEU A 184 75.63 -47.26 0.65
C LEU A 184 75.83 -48.71 1.15
N LEU A 185 74.82 -49.32 1.78
CA LEU A 185 74.87 -50.74 2.15
C LEU A 185 74.96 -51.65 0.92
N ARG A 186 74.26 -51.31 -0.17
CA ARG A 186 74.35 -52.03 -1.44
C ARG A 186 75.73 -51.93 -2.06
N VAL A 187 76.36 -50.75 -2.05
CA VAL A 187 77.74 -50.55 -2.51
C VAL A 187 78.69 -51.47 -1.72
N ARG A 188 78.54 -51.56 -0.39
CA ARG A 188 79.33 -52.47 0.45
C ARG A 188 79.20 -53.92 0.00
N LEU A 189 77.97 -54.37 -0.24
CA LEU A 189 77.67 -55.74 -0.65
C LEU A 189 78.28 -56.06 -2.01
N LEU A 190 78.12 -55.16 -3.00
CA LEU A 190 78.68 -55.34 -4.35
C LEU A 190 80.21 -55.37 -4.35
N LEU A 191 80.85 -54.59 -3.48
CA LEU A 191 82.30 -54.63 -3.29
C LEU A 191 82.77 -55.94 -2.65
N LEU A 192 81.99 -56.54 -1.74
CA LEU A 192 82.27 -57.86 -1.17
C LEU A 192 82.11 -58.98 -2.21
N GLU A 193 81.18 -58.82 -3.16
CA GLU A 193 80.96 -59.72 -4.29
C GLU A 193 82.01 -59.56 -5.40
N GLY A 194 82.83 -58.49 -5.35
CA GLY A 194 83.91 -58.22 -6.30
C GLY A 194 83.48 -57.44 -7.55
N ASP A 195 82.24 -56.94 -7.62
CA ASP A 195 81.75 -56.14 -8.74
C ASP A 195 81.96 -54.64 -8.49
N SER A 196 83.16 -54.16 -8.80
CA SER A 196 83.52 -52.74 -8.63
C SER A 196 82.74 -51.80 -9.56
N ARG A 197 82.22 -52.31 -10.69
CA ARG A 197 81.47 -51.48 -11.65
C ARG A 197 80.06 -51.24 -11.16
N ALA A 198 79.37 -52.31 -10.74
CA ALA A 198 78.03 -52.18 -10.14
C ALA A 198 78.08 -51.36 -8.84
N ALA A 199 79.17 -51.46 -8.06
CA ALA A 199 79.40 -50.62 -6.89
C ALA A 199 79.50 -49.13 -7.25
N ALA A 200 80.22 -48.76 -8.32
CA ALA A 200 80.33 -47.37 -8.76
C ALA A 200 78.98 -46.79 -9.27
N GLU A 201 78.16 -47.61 -9.92
CA GLU A 201 76.80 -47.24 -10.35
C GLU A 201 75.86 -47.04 -9.15
N ALA A 202 75.93 -47.92 -8.13
CA ALA A 202 75.16 -47.78 -6.90
C ALA A 202 75.58 -46.53 -6.08
N THR A 203 76.86 -46.15 -6.08
CA THR A 203 77.32 -44.88 -5.48
C THR A 203 76.74 -43.67 -6.20
N THR A 204 76.53 -43.74 -7.52
CA THR A 204 75.90 -42.65 -8.28
C THR A 204 74.42 -42.49 -7.91
N LEU A 205 73.71 -43.61 -7.68
CA LEU A 205 72.34 -43.59 -7.16
C LEU A 205 72.27 -42.98 -5.75
N ALA A 206 73.20 -43.35 -4.87
CA ALA A 206 73.30 -42.77 -3.53
C ALA A 206 73.51 -41.24 -3.58
N ILE A 207 74.36 -40.74 -4.49
CA ILE A 207 74.55 -39.29 -4.69
C ILE A 207 73.25 -38.62 -5.17
N GLY A 208 72.50 -39.26 -6.07
CA GLY A 208 71.22 -38.74 -6.56
C GLY A 208 70.16 -38.64 -5.45
N HIS A 209 70.03 -39.66 -4.61
CA HIS A 209 69.13 -39.63 -3.46
C HIS A 209 69.56 -38.61 -2.40
N LEU A 210 70.87 -38.42 -2.18
CA LEU A 210 71.39 -37.40 -1.28
C LEU A 210 71.13 -35.97 -1.79
N GLU A 211 71.23 -35.76 -3.11
CA GLU A 211 70.84 -34.49 -3.73
C GLU A 211 69.35 -34.21 -3.61
N GLN A 212 68.51 -35.24 -3.78
CA GLN A 212 67.07 -35.12 -3.57
C GLN A 212 66.75 -34.76 -2.11
N ALA A 213 67.41 -35.39 -1.14
CA ALA A 213 67.28 -35.05 0.27
C ALA A 213 67.70 -33.61 0.55
N ARG A 214 68.76 -33.12 -0.09
CA ARG A 214 69.25 -31.73 0.07
C ARG A 214 68.27 -30.69 -0.47
N ILE A 215 67.58 -31.00 -1.56
CA ILE A 215 66.56 -30.10 -2.14
C ILE A 215 65.34 -30.01 -1.21
N LEU A 216 64.95 -31.14 -0.61
CA LEU A 216 63.75 -31.25 0.21
C LEU A 216 63.96 -30.82 1.68
N LEU A 217 65.20 -30.91 2.19
CA LEU A 217 65.58 -30.48 3.54
C LEU A 217 66.65 -29.37 3.48
N PRO A 218 66.27 -28.12 3.17
CA PRO A 218 67.22 -27.01 3.12
C PRO A 218 67.93 -26.76 4.47
N ASP A 219 67.28 -27.08 5.59
CA ASP A 219 67.87 -26.92 6.93
C ASP A 219 69.09 -27.83 7.18
N LEU A 220 69.19 -28.95 6.45
CA LEU A 220 70.30 -29.91 6.56
C LEU A 220 71.35 -29.74 5.45
N GLU A 221 71.17 -28.80 4.52
CA GLU A 221 72.12 -28.48 3.45
C GLU A 221 73.58 -28.36 3.92
N PRO A 222 73.92 -27.66 5.01
CA PRO A 222 75.31 -27.54 5.46
C PRO A 222 75.93 -28.87 5.90
N ALA A 223 75.12 -29.85 6.33
CA ALA A 223 75.59 -31.17 6.71
C ALA A 223 75.61 -32.15 5.52
N LEU A 224 74.72 -31.98 4.53
CA LEU A 224 74.61 -32.84 3.35
C LEU A 224 75.66 -32.52 2.26
N THR A 225 76.09 -31.26 2.16
CA THR A 225 77.11 -30.83 1.19
C THR A 225 78.49 -31.49 1.39
N PRO A 226 79.07 -31.58 2.60
CA PRO A 226 80.32 -32.32 2.79
C PRO A 226 80.17 -33.83 2.55
N LEU A 227 79.01 -34.42 2.91
CA LEU A 227 78.70 -35.83 2.64
C LEU A 227 78.74 -36.14 1.14
N LYS A 228 78.14 -35.27 0.32
CA LYS A 228 78.16 -35.42 -1.14
C LYS A 228 79.58 -35.45 -1.69
N LEU A 229 80.44 -34.52 -1.25
CA LEU A 229 81.83 -34.46 -1.70
C LEU A 229 82.57 -35.76 -1.35
N ARG A 230 82.37 -36.26 -0.12
CA ARG A 230 82.96 -37.54 0.31
C ARG A 230 82.41 -38.75 -0.44
N LEU A 231 81.13 -38.77 -0.85
CA LEU A 231 80.59 -39.82 -1.73
C LEU A 231 81.22 -39.78 -3.14
N GLN A 232 81.53 -38.58 -3.67
CA GLN A 232 82.23 -38.42 -4.95
C GLN A 232 83.70 -38.89 -4.85
N GLU A 233 84.35 -38.60 -3.72
CA GLU A 233 85.68 -39.13 -3.42
C GLU A 233 85.67 -40.66 -3.26
N LEU A 234 84.65 -41.22 -2.60
CA LEU A 234 84.44 -42.67 -2.48
C LEU A 234 84.35 -43.36 -3.85
N GLN A 235 83.68 -42.74 -4.82
CA GLN A 235 83.60 -43.26 -6.18
C GLN A 235 84.98 -43.36 -6.84
N THR A 236 85.85 -42.37 -6.61
CA THR A 236 87.22 -42.39 -7.10
C THR A 236 88.03 -43.51 -6.44
N LEU A 237 87.89 -43.68 -5.12
CA LEU A 237 88.55 -44.74 -4.36
C LEU A 237 88.11 -46.16 -4.77
N ILE A 238 86.84 -46.34 -5.15
CA ILE A 238 86.31 -47.61 -5.68
C ILE A 238 86.98 -47.95 -7.02
N ASN A 239 87.12 -46.97 -7.91
CA ASN A 239 87.76 -47.16 -9.22
C ASN A 239 89.25 -47.49 -9.08
N GLU A 240 89.92 -46.90 -8.09
CA GLU A 240 91.33 -47.16 -7.75
C GLU A 240 91.53 -48.46 -6.94
N ARG A 241 90.45 -49.16 -6.57
CA ARG A 241 90.47 -50.37 -5.71
C ARG A 241 91.23 -50.15 -4.39
N SER A 242 91.05 -48.98 -3.79
CA SER A 242 91.72 -48.63 -2.55
C SER A 242 91.15 -49.40 -1.35
N PHE A 243 92.02 -49.82 -0.43
CA PHE A 243 91.61 -50.50 0.81
C PHE A 243 90.79 -49.60 1.76
N ARG A 244 90.80 -48.28 1.55
CA ARG A 244 90.12 -47.31 2.43
C ARG A 244 88.60 -47.23 2.21
N VAL A 245 88.12 -47.80 1.10
CA VAL A 245 86.70 -47.76 0.69
C VAL A 245 85.77 -48.29 1.78
N GLY A 246 86.14 -49.37 2.47
CA GLY A 246 85.30 -49.95 3.51
C GLY A 246 85.09 -49.04 4.73
N LEU A 247 86.15 -48.35 5.17
CA LEU A 247 86.09 -47.45 6.32
C LEU A 247 85.30 -46.17 6.00
N GLU A 248 85.55 -45.59 4.82
CA GLU A 248 84.82 -44.40 4.37
C GLU A 248 83.32 -44.68 4.18
N LEU A 249 82.97 -45.86 3.66
CA LEU A 249 81.57 -46.24 3.47
C LEU A 249 80.83 -46.41 4.80
N GLU A 250 81.48 -46.96 5.83
CA GLU A 250 80.89 -47.09 7.17
C GLU A 250 80.73 -45.72 7.84
N ALA A 251 81.72 -44.83 7.72
CA ALA A 251 81.63 -43.46 8.20
C ALA A 251 80.50 -42.68 7.52
N LEU A 252 80.39 -42.77 6.19
CA LEU A 252 79.34 -42.11 5.41
C LEU A 252 77.95 -42.67 5.73
N TRP A 253 77.83 -43.97 5.93
CA TRP A 253 76.57 -44.57 6.33
C TRP A 253 76.13 -44.10 7.73
N ALA A 254 77.05 -44.06 8.69
CA ALA A 254 76.76 -43.61 10.04
C ALA A 254 76.31 -42.14 10.08
N GLU A 255 77.01 -41.27 9.34
CA GLU A 255 76.67 -39.84 9.23
C GLU A 255 75.30 -39.64 8.56
N VAL A 256 75.00 -40.36 7.46
CA VAL A 256 73.68 -40.27 6.81
C VAL A 256 72.57 -40.78 7.74
N MET A 257 72.80 -41.86 8.49
CA MET A 257 71.81 -42.40 9.44
C MET A 257 71.57 -41.48 10.63
N GLU A 258 72.57 -40.74 11.09
CA GLU A 258 72.40 -39.71 12.13
C GLU A 258 71.44 -38.61 11.67
N LEU A 259 71.52 -38.22 10.39
CA LEU A 259 70.66 -37.19 9.78
C LEU A 259 69.22 -37.68 9.48
N VAL A 260 68.99 -39.00 9.39
CA VAL A 260 67.65 -39.58 9.17
C VAL A 260 66.75 -39.42 10.39
N LEU A 261 67.31 -39.44 11.60
CA LEU A 261 66.54 -39.33 12.83
C LEU A 261 66.00 -37.90 12.99
N PRO A 262 64.74 -37.72 13.43
CA PRO A 262 64.26 -36.40 13.82
C PRO A 262 65.18 -35.79 14.88
N PRO A 263 65.46 -34.48 14.83
CA PRO A 263 65.99 -33.81 16.00
C PRO A 263 65.02 -34.06 17.14
N VAL A 264 65.52 -34.56 18.28
CA VAL A 264 64.72 -34.71 19.49
C VAL A 264 64.29 -33.31 19.89
N VAL A 265 63.06 -32.94 19.54
CA VAL A 265 62.40 -31.77 20.10
C VAL A 265 62.14 -32.14 21.55
N MET A 266 63.06 -31.77 22.44
CA MET A 266 62.70 -31.62 23.84
C MET A 266 61.70 -30.47 23.88
N GLU A 267 60.41 -30.80 23.91
CA GLU A 267 59.41 -29.87 24.41
C GLU A 267 59.84 -29.50 25.84
N THR A 268 60.57 -28.40 25.98
CA THR A 268 60.70 -27.74 27.26
C THR A 268 59.33 -27.12 27.56
N THR A 269 58.40 -27.94 28.05
CA THR A 269 57.30 -27.46 28.88
C THR A 269 57.91 -26.54 29.94
N PRO A 270 57.57 -25.23 29.99
CA PRO A 270 57.93 -24.45 31.15
C PRO A 270 57.23 -25.09 32.35
N ALA A 271 58.04 -25.45 33.34
CA ALA A 271 57.60 -26.03 34.60
C ALA A 271 56.47 -25.17 35.18
N THR A 272 55.25 -25.72 35.18
CA THR A 272 54.13 -25.17 35.93
C THR A 272 54.48 -25.31 37.40
N THR A 273 54.64 -24.18 38.07
CA THR A 273 54.77 -24.05 39.52
C THR A 273 53.67 -24.86 40.21
N PRO A 274 53.93 -25.60 41.31
CA PRO A 274 52.88 -26.34 41.99
C PRO A 274 51.91 -25.35 42.64
N VAL A 275 50.66 -25.36 42.20
CA VAL A 275 49.56 -24.70 42.91
C VAL A 275 49.29 -25.50 44.18
N GLU A 276 49.57 -24.86 45.31
CA GLU A 276 49.23 -25.30 46.65
C GLU A 276 47.71 -25.45 46.76
N VAL A 277 47.24 -26.69 46.97
CA VAL A 277 45.82 -27.00 47.14
C VAL A 277 45.45 -26.73 48.60
N THR A 278 44.93 -25.54 48.87
CA THR A 278 44.27 -25.22 50.14
C THR A 278 42.80 -25.66 50.07
N PRO A 279 42.31 -26.55 50.95
CA PRO A 279 40.90 -26.92 50.97
C PRO A 279 40.08 -25.83 51.70
N GLY A 280 39.51 -24.91 50.92
CA GLY A 280 38.52 -23.93 51.37
C GLY A 280 37.10 -24.46 51.17
N LEU A 281 36.45 -24.78 52.28
CA LEU A 281 35.04 -25.21 52.36
C LEU A 281 34.06 -24.06 52.05
N SER A 282 32.97 -24.40 51.33
CA SER A 282 31.61 -23.78 51.35
C SER A 282 31.27 -22.67 50.31
N PRO A 283 29.97 -22.45 50.01
CA PRO A 283 28.97 -23.43 49.55
C PRO A 283 28.22 -23.00 48.27
N LEU A 284 27.51 -23.97 47.71
CA LEU A 284 26.64 -23.97 46.53
C LEU A 284 25.55 -22.86 46.54
N PRO A 285 25.33 -22.09 45.45
CA PRO A 285 24.17 -21.22 45.32
C PRO A 285 22.96 -22.02 44.82
N THR A 286 21.87 -21.95 45.60
CA THR A 286 20.54 -22.49 45.31
C THR A 286 19.93 -21.87 44.03
N PRO A 287 19.32 -22.66 43.13
CA PRO A 287 18.56 -22.12 42.00
C PRO A 287 17.15 -21.66 42.42
N PRO A 288 16.59 -20.62 41.77
CA PRO A 288 15.23 -20.16 42.05
C PRO A 288 14.20 -21.13 41.44
N ALA A 289 13.15 -21.43 42.20
CA ALA A 289 11.98 -22.18 41.76
C ALA A 289 10.91 -21.21 41.19
N PRO A 290 10.00 -21.69 40.31
CA PRO A 290 9.07 -20.86 39.52
C PRO A 290 7.98 -20.14 40.32
#